data_AF-A0A6L0Y5C1-F1
#
_entry.id   AF-A0A6L0Y5C1-F1
#
_cell.length_a   1.000
_cell.length_b   1.000
_cell.length_c   1.000
_cell.angle_alpha   90.00
_cell.angle_beta   90.00
_cell.angle_gamma   90.00
#
_symmetry.space_group_name_H-M   'P 1'
#
loop_
_entity.id
_entity.type
_entity.pdbx_description
1 polymer ?
#
loop_
_entity_poly.entity_id
_entity_poly.type
_entity_poly.pdbx_seq_one_letter_code
_entity_poly.pdbx_strand_id
1 'polypeptide(L)'
;MIEDNIDENCQIYLNPKNWLKEFENTKINENDINEVLMNYFCVHRMYDVAKEFQKESNVKPDMPINTVKIRYLIQNEIMNNKIEEAIEHINNLDKGILKKHKDLVFFLKKQQLLKLILNNNINEAIIYSQQELASYVKEKPSLINEIDDVMMLMAYQDFNNEEAKNLIQKIEKKKNTLKRIDDIILNYYNVDSESTLEYMVKNVFFTQNVLSSKYPCSVPKIKNLKSSYIEYYEKYKKKKRKSSSKKYRSKEKDKVDKHDKKNVDNIVKDFDVTNDEEYRSV
;
A
#
# COMPACT_ATOMS: atom_id res chain seq x y z
N MET A 1 31.58 14.61 -25.84
CA MET A 1 30.22 15.13 -25.64
C MET A 1 30.41 16.53 -25.09
N ILE A 2 30.05 17.52 -25.90
CA ILE A 2 30.18 18.93 -25.56
C ILE A 2 29.09 19.18 -24.52
N GLU A 3 29.51 19.51 -23.30
CA GLU A 3 28.62 20.05 -22.28
C GLU A 3 28.16 21.41 -22.81
N ASP A 4 26.91 21.48 -23.27
CA ASP A 4 26.30 22.75 -23.59
C ASP A 4 26.26 23.59 -22.32
N ASN A 5 27.01 24.71 -22.37
CA ASN A 5 27.04 25.75 -21.36
C ASN A 5 25.60 26.18 -21.07
N ILE A 6 25.12 25.85 -19.87
CA ILE A 6 23.84 26.34 -19.37
C ILE A 6 24.03 27.85 -19.21
N ASP A 7 23.40 28.64 -20.07
CA ASP A 7 23.36 30.09 -19.98
C ASP A 7 23.10 30.52 -18.52
N GLU A 8 24.11 31.14 -17.89
CA GLU A 8 24.07 31.67 -16.51
C GLU A 8 23.01 32.78 -16.33
N ASN A 9 22.26 33.14 -17.38
CA ASN A 9 21.19 34.14 -17.37
C ASN A 9 19.78 33.60 -17.61
N CYS A 10 19.56 32.29 -17.70
CA CYS A 10 18.21 31.75 -17.65
C CYS A 10 17.74 31.62 -16.19
N GLN A 11 17.39 32.75 -15.58
CA GLN A 11 16.49 32.74 -14.42
C GLN A 11 15.12 32.24 -14.89
N ILE A 12 14.96 30.91 -14.95
CA ILE A 12 13.66 30.28 -15.15
C ILE A 12 12.84 30.56 -13.89
N TYR A 13 12.20 31.74 -13.85
CA TYR A 13 11.17 32.03 -12.87
C TYR A 13 9.97 31.17 -13.22
N LEU A 14 9.91 29.98 -12.62
CA LEU A 14 8.73 29.13 -12.61
C LEU A 14 7.58 29.90 -11.95
N ASN A 15 6.83 30.66 -12.74
CA ASN A 15 5.64 31.36 -12.29
C ASN A 15 4.58 30.30 -11.98
N PRO A 16 4.12 30.17 -10.72
CA PRO A 16 3.15 29.14 -10.34
C PRO A 16 1.88 29.19 -11.18
N LYS A 17 1.53 30.38 -11.71
CA LYS A 17 0.37 30.58 -12.58
C LYS A 17 0.53 29.92 -13.94
N ASN A 18 1.72 30.02 -14.53
CA ASN A 18 2.00 29.44 -15.83
C ASN A 18 2.12 27.91 -15.68
N TRP A 19 2.78 27.45 -14.62
CA TRP A 19 2.84 26.02 -14.29
C TRP A 19 1.46 25.39 -14.13
N LEU A 20 0.54 26.05 -13.42
CA LEU A 20 -0.83 25.55 -13.27
C LEU A 20 -1.63 25.55 -14.58
N LYS A 21 -1.36 26.49 -15.49
CA LYS A 21 -2.00 26.50 -16.82
C LYS A 21 -1.48 25.37 -17.69
N GLU A 22 -0.17 25.14 -17.68
CA GLU A 22 0.43 23.99 -18.38
C GLU A 22 -0.10 22.68 -17.80
N PHE A 23 -0.23 22.58 -16.47
CA PHE A 23 -0.85 21.44 -15.81
C PHE A 23 -2.32 21.20 -16.21
N GLU A 24 -3.11 22.28 -16.39
CA GLU A 24 -4.49 22.19 -16.92
C GLU A 24 -4.52 21.73 -18.40
N ASN A 25 -3.44 21.98 -19.16
CA ASN A 25 -3.33 21.62 -20.58
C ASN A 25 -2.75 20.23 -20.83
N THR A 26 -2.11 19.61 -19.82
CA THR A 26 -1.56 18.26 -19.92
C THR A 26 -2.70 17.26 -20.08
N LYS A 27 -2.77 16.63 -21.25
CA LYS A 27 -3.71 15.54 -21.51
C LYS A 27 -3.14 14.25 -20.92
N ILE A 28 -3.87 13.66 -19.99
CA ILE A 28 -3.60 12.32 -19.48
C ILE A 28 -4.63 11.40 -20.10
N ASN A 29 -4.19 10.29 -20.66
CA ASN A 29 -5.08 9.27 -21.19
C ASN A 29 -5.72 8.51 -20.02
N GLU A 30 -7.04 8.31 -20.09
CA GLU A 30 -7.78 7.62 -19.02
C GLU A 30 -7.32 6.17 -18.87
N ASN A 31 -6.92 5.51 -19.96
CA ASN A 31 -6.40 4.14 -19.91
C ASN A 31 -5.09 4.04 -19.11
N ASP A 32 -4.17 5.00 -19.26
CA ASP A 32 -2.91 5.01 -18.53
C ASP A 32 -3.16 5.14 -17.01
N ILE A 33 -4.17 5.93 -16.61
CA ILE A 33 -4.60 6.03 -15.21
C ILE A 33 -5.16 4.70 -14.73
N ASN A 34 -6.02 4.07 -15.54
CA ASN A 34 -6.64 2.80 -15.21
C ASN A 34 -5.60 1.67 -15.07
N GLU A 35 -4.56 1.65 -15.90
CA GLU A 35 -3.42 0.73 -15.78
C GLU A 35 -2.67 0.92 -14.45
N VAL A 36 -2.36 2.17 -14.09
CA VAL A 36 -1.69 2.47 -12.81
C VAL A 36 -2.56 2.05 -11.61
N LEU A 37 -3.87 2.27 -11.68
CA LEU A 37 -4.80 1.85 -10.62
C LEU A 37 -4.92 0.32 -10.55
N MET A 38 -4.99 -0.36 -11.70
CA MET A 38 -5.02 -1.82 -11.76
C MET A 38 -3.75 -2.42 -11.15
N ASN A 39 -2.58 -1.88 -11.48
CA ASN A 39 -1.30 -2.28 -10.88
C ASN A 39 -1.34 -2.11 -9.36
N TYR A 40 -1.83 -0.96 -8.87
CA TYR A 40 -1.97 -0.70 -7.43
C TYR A 40 -2.85 -1.75 -6.73
N PHE A 41 -4.04 -2.04 -7.26
CA PHE A 41 -4.94 -3.03 -6.66
C PHE A 41 -4.32 -4.44 -6.65
N CYS A 42 -3.61 -4.79 -7.71
CA CYS A 42 -2.92 -6.06 -7.86
C CYS A 42 -1.76 -6.21 -6.87
N VAL A 43 -0.90 -5.20 -6.73
CA VAL A 43 0.24 -5.20 -5.81
C VAL A 43 -0.24 -5.28 -4.36
N HIS A 44 -1.27 -4.52 -3.99
CA HIS A 44 -1.82 -4.50 -2.62
C HIS A 44 -2.82 -5.63 -2.28
N ARG A 45 -2.98 -6.63 -3.16
CA ARG A 45 -3.84 -7.81 -2.93
C ARG A 45 -5.33 -7.48 -2.76
N MET A 46 -5.78 -6.38 -3.38
CA MET A 46 -7.17 -5.94 -3.35
C MET A 46 -7.98 -6.66 -4.43
N TYR A 47 -8.19 -7.96 -4.25
CA TYR A 47 -8.81 -8.82 -5.27
C TYR A 47 -10.21 -8.38 -5.69
N ASP A 48 -11.10 -8.09 -4.73
CA ASP A 48 -12.50 -7.74 -5.05
C ASP A 48 -12.57 -6.45 -5.86
N VAL A 49 -11.76 -5.46 -5.47
CA VAL A 49 -11.67 -4.18 -6.19
C VAL A 49 -11.07 -4.37 -7.58
N ALA A 50 -9.96 -5.10 -7.70
CA ALA A 50 -9.32 -5.36 -8.99
C ALA A 50 -10.26 -6.10 -9.95
N LYS A 51 -11.06 -7.04 -9.43
CA LYS A 51 -12.01 -7.83 -10.23
C LYS A 51 -13.16 -6.99 -10.77
N GLU A 52 -13.80 -6.16 -9.93
CA GLU A 52 -14.88 -5.29 -10.40
C GLU A 52 -14.32 -4.19 -11.31
N PHE A 53 -13.17 -3.61 -10.96
CA PHE A 53 -12.50 -2.61 -11.78
C PHE A 53 -12.10 -3.15 -13.16
N GLN A 54 -11.69 -4.41 -13.26
CA GLN A 54 -11.40 -5.07 -14.54
C GLN A 54 -12.65 -5.12 -15.44
N LYS A 55 -13.83 -5.40 -14.88
CA LYS A 55 -15.08 -5.46 -15.65
C LYS A 55 -15.51 -4.09 -16.18
N GLU A 56 -15.27 -3.03 -15.40
CA GLU A 56 -15.67 -1.67 -15.75
C GLU A 56 -14.67 -1.01 -16.71
N SER A 57 -13.37 -1.16 -16.46
CA SER A 57 -12.31 -0.49 -17.22
C SER A 57 -11.81 -1.28 -18.43
N ASN A 58 -12.11 -2.59 -18.51
CA ASN A 58 -11.53 -3.55 -19.47
C ASN A 58 -9.99 -3.62 -19.47
N VAL A 59 -9.33 -3.07 -18.45
CA VAL A 59 -7.87 -3.13 -18.30
C VAL A 59 -7.46 -4.51 -17.82
N LYS A 60 -6.40 -5.07 -18.43
CA LYS A 60 -5.85 -6.36 -18.04
C LYS A 60 -4.80 -6.17 -16.93
N PRO A 61 -4.82 -6.98 -15.86
CA PRO A 61 -3.80 -6.93 -14.82
C PRO A 61 -2.46 -7.51 -15.31
N ASP A 62 -1.36 -7.06 -14.71
CA ASP A 62 0.02 -7.50 -15.00
C ASP A 62 0.26 -8.99 -14.64
N MET A 63 -0.60 -9.54 -13.79
CA MET A 63 -0.59 -10.95 -13.40
C MET A 63 -2.01 -11.51 -13.43
N PRO A 64 -2.19 -12.84 -13.48
CA PRO A 64 -3.52 -13.45 -13.43
C PRO A 64 -4.30 -12.99 -12.20
N ILE A 65 -5.56 -12.56 -12.39
CA ILE A 65 -6.41 -12.08 -11.29
C ILE A 65 -6.60 -13.11 -10.16
N ASN A 66 -6.57 -14.41 -10.50
CA ASN A 66 -6.62 -15.49 -9.53
C ASN A 66 -5.38 -15.51 -8.61
N THR A 67 -4.22 -15.09 -9.10
CA THR A 67 -3.00 -14.95 -8.28
C THR A 67 -3.20 -13.89 -7.21
N VAL A 68 -3.86 -12.76 -7.53
CA VAL A 68 -4.21 -11.72 -6.54
C VAL A 68 -5.07 -12.33 -5.42
N LYS A 69 -6.07 -13.14 -5.79
CA LYS A 69 -6.94 -13.85 -4.84
C LYS A 69 -6.14 -14.79 -3.94
N ILE A 70 -5.27 -15.61 -4.52
CA ILE A 70 -4.45 -16.58 -3.77
C ILE A 70 -3.52 -15.83 -2.80
N ARG A 71 -2.88 -14.73 -3.23
CA ARG A 71 -2.04 -13.89 -2.36
C ARG A 71 -2.82 -13.30 -1.18
N TYR A 72 -4.06 -12.85 -1.43
CA TYR A 72 -4.96 -12.40 -0.37
C TYR A 72 -5.31 -13.53 0.62
N LEU A 73 -5.62 -14.74 0.12
CA LEU A 73 -5.91 -15.90 0.96
C LEU A 73 -4.70 -16.29 1.82
N ILE A 74 -3.51 -16.39 1.23
CA ILE A 74 -2.26 -16.67 1.95
C ILE A 74 -2.03 -15.64 3.06
N GLN A 75 -2.24 -14.35 2.78
CA GLN A 75 -2.15 -13.31 3.82
C GLN A 75 -3.13 -13.60 4.96
N ASN A 76 -4.40 -13.83 4.64
CA ASN A 76 -5.43 -14.06 5.65
C ASN A 76 -5.13 -15.30 6.50
N GLU A 77 -4.66 -16.38 5.88
CA GLU A 77 -4.30 -17.63 6.54
C GLU A 77 -3.11 -17.47 7.48
N ILE A 78 -2.04 -16.80 7.02
CA ILE A 78 -0.87 -16.50 7.86
C ILE A 78 -1.26 -15.64 9.06
N MET A 79 -2.10 -14.62 8.85
CA MET A 79 -2.56 -13.75 9.94
C MET A 79 -3.42 -14.50 10.96
N ASN A 80 -4.25 -15.44 10.50
CA ASN A 80 -5.09 -16.29 11.36
C ASN A 80 -4.34 -17.52 11.94
N ASN A 81 -3.07 -17.71 11.58
CA ASN A 81 -2.24 -18.87 11.93
C ASN A 81 -2.76 -20.21 11.39
N LYS A 82 -3.33 -20.20 10.19
CA LYS A 82 -3.68 -21.37 9.39
C LYS A 82 -2.51 -21.68 8.45
N ILE A 83 -1.45 -22.23 9.02
CA ILE A 83 -0.15 -22.29 8.34
C ILE A 83 -0.12 -23.41 7.31
N GLU A 84 -0.77 -24.53 7.60
CA GLU A 84 -0.90 -25.66 6.69
C GLU A 84 -1.63 -25.26 5.39
N GLU A 85 -2.74 -24.56 5.52
CA GLU A 85 -3.53 -24.05 4.38
C GLU A 85 -2.72 -23.05 3.55
N ALA A 86 -1.99 -22.14 4.22
CA ALA A 86 -1.10 -21.20 3.53
C ALA A 86 0.00 -21.91 2.73
N ILE A 87 0.59 -22.97 3.28
CA ILE A 87 1.60 -23.79 2.59
C ILE A 87 0.98 -24.52 1.40
N GLU A 88 -0.25 -25.02 1.53
CA GLU A 88 -0.97 -25.65 0.44
C GLU A 88 -1.24 -24.66 -0.70
N HIS A 89 -1.73 -23.46 -0.38
CA HIS A 89 -1.96 -22.40 -1.36
C HIS A 89 -0.70 -21.98 -2.11
N ILE A 90 0.45 -21.89 -1.43
CA ILE A 90 1.74 -21.60 -2.08
C ILE A 90 2.16 -22.77 -3.00
N ASN A 91 2.01 -24.03 -2.56
CA ASN A 91 2.32 -25.20 -3.38
C ASN A 91 1.42 -25.32 -4.61
N ASN A 92 0.15 -24.93 -4.48
CA ASN A 92 -0.81 -24.92 -5.58
C ASN A 92 -0.49 -23.83 -6.61
N LEU A 93 0.15 -22.74 -6.19
CA LEU A 93 0.63 -21.69 -7.08
C LEU A 93 1.87 -22.16 -7.85
N ASP A 94 2.92 -22.59 -7.15
CA ASP A 94 4.07 -23.27 -7.76
C ASP A 94 4.86 -24.07 -6.70
N LYS A 95 4.97 -25.39 -6.94
CA LYS A 95 5.77 -26.31 -6.12
C LYS A 95 7.27 -25.97 -6.12
N GLY A 96 7.74 -25.20 -7.10
CA GLY A 96 9.12 -24.70 -7.19
C GLY A 96 9.47 -23.64 -6.16
N ILE A 97 8.51 -22.81 -5.74
CA ILE A 97 8.73 -21.70 -4.80
C ILE A 97 9.24 -22.23 -3.46
N LEU A 98 8.53 -23.19 -2.86
CA LEU A 98 8.90 -23.73 -1.55
C LEU A 98 10.14 -24.61 -1.59
N LYS A 99 10.43 -25.26 -2.73
CA LYS A 99 11.68 -26.02 -2.91
C LYS A 99 12.91 -25.12 -2.91
N LYS A 100 12.82 -23.94 -3.53
CA LYS A 100 13.90 -22.95 -3.55
C LYS A 100 14.03 -22.23 -2.20
N HIS A 101 12.92 -22.02 -1.51
CA HIS A 101 12.85 -21.23 -0.27
C HIS A 101 12.37 -22.06 0.93
N LYS A 102 13.08 -23.14 1.24
CA LYS A 102 12.80 -23.99 2.42
C LYS A 102 12.82 -23.22 3.76
N ASP A 103 13.55 -22.13 3.82
CA ASP A 103 13.62 -21.24 4.98
C ASP A 103 12.29 -20.53 5.27
N LEU A 104 11.45 -20.27 4.26
CA LEU A 104 10.12 -19.71 4.48
C LEU A 104 9.20 -20.68 5.21
N VAL A 105 9.24 -21.97 4.84
CA VAL A 105 8.48 -23.01 5.53
C VAL A 105 8.89 -23.07 6.99
N PHE A 106 10.18 -22.98 7.27
CA PHE A 106 10.68 -22.87 8.65
C PHE A 106 10.08 -21.66 9.38
N PHE A 107 10.12 -20.46 8.80
CA PHE A 107 9.57 -19.26 9.45
C PHE A 107 8.06 -19.35 9.68
N LEU A 108 7.32 -19.96 8.76
CA LEU A 108 5.88 -20.20 8.93
C LEU A 108 5.60 -21.18 10.08
N LYS A 109 6.29 -22.32 10.10
CA LYS A 109 6.18 -23.32 11.18
C LYS A 109 6.64 -22.79 12.53
N LYS A 110 7.62 -21.90 12.54
CA LYS A 110 8.06 -21.17 13.73
C LYS A 110 6.92 -20.34 14.34
N GLN A 111 6.09 -19.67 13.51
CA GLN A 111 4.93 -18.93 14.01
C GLN A 111 3.88 -19.85 14.64
N GLN A 112 3.70 -21.05 14.08
CA GLN A 112 2.81 -22.06 14.65
C GLN A 112 3.31 -22.56 16.01
N LEU A 113 4.62 -22.82 16.14
CA LEU A 113 5.23 -23.16 17.42
C LEU A 113 5.03 -22.05 18.47
N LEU A 114 5.24 -20.79 18.09
CA LEU A 114 4.98 -19.65 18.98
C LEU A 114 3.53 -19.67 19.49
N LYS A 115 2.55 -19.91 18.61
CA LYS A 115 1.14 -19.98 19.00
C LYS A 115 0.84 -21.12 19.98
N LEU A 116 1.45 -22.30 19.79
CA LEU A 116 1.28 -23.42 20.72
C LEU A 116 1.78 -23.07 22.12
N ILE A 117 2.91 -22.38 22.21
CA ILE A 117 3.49 -21.93 23.49
C ILE A 117 2.59 -20.87 24.13
N LEU A 118 2.11 -19.88 23.37
CA LEU A 118 1.21 -18.83 23.88
C LEU A 118 -0.14 -19.39 24.37
N ASN A 119 -0.60 -20.51 23.82
CA ASN A 119 -1.80 -21.22 24.26
C ASN A 119 -1.56 -22.12 25.48
N ASN A 120 -0.35 -22.14 26.07
CA ASN A 120 0.07 -23.03 27.16
C ASN A 120 0.07 -24.53 26.79
N ASN A 121 0.08 -24.88 25.51
CA ASN A 121 0.17 -26.27 25.04
C ASN A 121 1.64 -26.74 24.93
N ILE A 122 2.35 -26.74 26.06
CA ILE A 122 3.80 -26.98 26.15
C ILE A 122 4.19 -28.36 25.59
N ASN A 123 3.46 -29.42 25.93
CA ASN A 123 3.78 -30.78 25.49
C ASN A 123 3.66 -30.93 23.97
N GLU A 124 2.60 -30.36 23.38
CA GLU A 124 2.39 -30.35 21.94
C GLU A 124 3.47 -29.53 21.23
N ALA A 125 3.86 -28.38 21.79
CA ALA A 125 4.93 -27.54 21.26
C ALA A 125 6.27 -28.29 21.15
N ILE A 126 6.63 -29.08 22.19
CA ILE A 126 7.85 -29.88 22.18
C ILE A 126 7.78 -30.95 21.09
N ILE A 127 6.69 -31.72 21.02
CA ILE A 127 6.51 -32.77 20.01
C ILE A 127 6.57 -32.16 18.60
N TYR A 128 5.85 -31.06 18.37
CA TYR A 128 5.83 -30.34 17.10
C TYR A 128 7.23 -29.87 16.69
N SER A 129 8.00 -29.30 17.61
CA SER A 129 9.38 -28.86 17.30
C SER A 129 10.31 -30.00 16.90
N GLN A 130 10.17 -31.16 17.53
CA GLN A 130 11.01 -32.32 17.26
C GLN A 130 10.67 -32.96 15.92
N GLN A 131 9.39 -33.01 15.56
CA GLN A 131 8.92 -33.61 14.32
C GLN A 131 9.13 -32.68 13.12
N GLU A 132 8.69 -31.44 13.24
CA GLU A 132 8.55 -30.54 12.09
C GLU A 132 9.74 -29.59 11.91
N LEU A 133 10.35 -29.12 13.00
CA LEU A 133 11.41 -28.09 12.93
C LEU A 133 12.82 -28.69 12.98
N ALA A 134 13.03 -29.84 13.63
CA ALA A 134 14.35 -30.44 13.81
C ALA A 134 15.08 -30.73 12.49
N SER A 135 14.35 -31.15 11.44
CA SER A 135 14.93 -31.41 10.12
C SER A 135 15.54 -30.15 9.49
N TYR A 136 14.93 -28.99 9.69
CA TYR A 136 15.41 -27.72 9.14
C TYR A 136 16.66 -27.20 9.87
N VAL A 137 16.76 -27.42 11.18
CA VAL A 137 17.97 -27.08 11.96
C VAL A 137 19.16 -27.92 11.54
N LYS A 138 18.94 -29.21 11.25
CA LYS A 138 19.99 -30.10 10.74
C LYS A 138 20.53 -29.61 9.38
N GLU A 139 19.66 -29.13 8.49
CA GLU A 139 20.08 -28.56 7.21
C GLU A 139 20.77 -27.19 7.36
N LYS A 140 20.30 -26.33 8.29
CA LYS A 140 20.82 -24.98 8.53
C LYS A 140 20.97 -24.69 10.03
N PRO A 141 22.18 -24.88 10.60
CA PRO A 141 22.43 -24.63 12.02
C PRO A 141 22.19 -23.18 12.46
N SER A 142 22.24 -22.20 11.54
CA SER A 142 21.96 -20.79 11.83
C SER A 142 20.52 -20.54 12.33
N LEU A 143 19.60 -21.46 12.07
CA LEU A 143 18.20 -21.37 12.48
C LEU A 143 17.97 -21.80 13.94
N ILE A 144 18.97 -22.37 14.61
CA ILE A 144 18.82 -22.88 15.97
C ILE A 144 18.49 -21.75 16.96
N ASN A 145 19.16 -20.60 16.83
CA ASN A 145 18.93 -19.43 17.66
C ASN A 145 17.47 -18.95 17.58
N GLU A 146 16.84 -19.09 16.40
CA GLU A 146 15.44 -18.71 16.23
C GLU A 146 14.48 -19.67 16.93
N ILE A 147 14.83 -20.96 17.04
CA ILE A 147 14.05 -21.93 17.83
C ILE A 147 14.30 -21.71 19.32
N ASP A 148 15.54 -21.53 19.73
CA ASP A 148 15.91 -21.33 21.14
C ASP A 148 15.21 -20.08 21.69
N ASP A 149 15.15 -18.99 20.93
CA ASP A 149 14.39 -17.78 21.27
C ASP A 149 12.89 -18.10 21.52
N VAL A 150 12.30 -19.00 20.73
CA VAL A 150 10.89 -19.41 20.87
C VAL A 150 10.71 -20.35 22.06
N MET A 151 11.61 -21.32 22.24
CA MET A 151 11.55 -22.27 23.35
C MET A 151 11.82 -21.60 24.70
N MET A 152 12.64 -20.55 24.71
CA MET A 152 12.89 -19.73 25.90
C MET A 152 11.59 -19.10 26.43
N LEU A 153 10.60 -18.82 25.57
CA LEU A 153 9.29 -18.33 26.02
C LEU A 153 8.60 -19.31 26.98
N MET A 154 8.88 -20.60 26.91
CA MET A 154 8.31 -21.61 27.82
C MET A 154 8.81 -21.47 29.26
N ALA A 155 9.97 -20.82 29.46
CA ALA A 155 10.51 -20.58 30.80
C ALA A 155 9.80 -19.43 31.53
N TYR A 156 9.05 -18.59 30.80
CA TYR A 156 8.29 -17.50 31.39
C TYR A 156 6.94 -18.00 31.93
N GLN A 157 6.65 -17.64 33.18
CA GLN A 157 5.37 -17.98 33.83
C GLN A 157 4.22 -17.04 33.42
N ASP A 158 4.55 -15.81 33.02
CA ASP A 158 3.60 -14.81 32.55
C ASP A 158 4.13 -14.11 31.29
N PHE A 159 3.36 -14.22 30.20
CA PHE A 159 3.67 -13.58 28.92
C PHE A 159 3.39 -12.06 28.94
N ASN A 160 2.79 -11.54 30.02
CA ASN A 160 2.53 -10.10 30.16
C ASN A 160 3.73 -9.27 30.60
N ASN A 161 4.81 -9.93 31.05
CA ASN A 161 6.06 -9.26 31.42
C ASN A 161 6.67 -8.53 30.21
N GLU A 162 7.29 -7.37 30.44
CA GLU A 162 7.91 -6.55 29.38
C GLU A 162 8.97 -7.33 28.60
N GLU A 163 9.77 -8.16 29.28
CA GLU A 163 10.78 -9.01 28.64
C GLU A 163 10.15 -10.05 27.70
N ALA A 164 9.08 -10.72 28.15
CA ALA A 164 8.36 -11.70 27.35
C ALA A 164 7.66 -11.04 26.15
N LYS A 165 7.05 -9.87 26.33
CA LYS A 165 6.44 -9.08 25.25
C LYS A 165 7.46 -8.66 24.19
N ASN A 166 8.62 -8.17 24.61
CA ASN A 166 9.70 -7.80 23.69
C ASN A 166 10.19 -9.00 22.88
N LEU A 167 10.30 -10.17 23.52
CA LEU A 167 10.68 -11.40 22.86
C LEU A 167 9.60 -11.88 21.89
N ILE A 168 8.33 -11.86 22.29
CA ILE A 168 7.19 -12.19 21.41
C ILE A 168 7.17 -11.25 20.20
N GLN A 169 7.33 -9.94 20.40
CA GLN A 169 7.35 -8.98 19.29
C GLN A 169 8.53 -9.20 18.33
N LYS A 170 9.70 -9.58 18.87
CA LYS A 170 10.87 -9.95 18.08
C LYS A 170 10.63 -11.22 17.25
N ILE A 171 9.87 -12.17 17.78
CA ILE A 171 9.59 -13.48 17.17
C ILE A 171 8.41 -13.40 16.20
N GLU A 172 7.38 -12.63 16.53
CA GLU A 172 6.12 -12.48 15.78
C GLU A 172 6.31 -11.58 14.56
N LYS A 173 7.13 -12.07 13.63
CA LYS A 173 7.45 -11.44 12.35
C LYS A 173 6.54 -11.96 11.23
N LYS A 174 5.25 -12.14 11.52
CA LYS A 174 4.24 -12.58 10.53
C LYS A 174 4.22 -11.68 9.31
N LYS A 175 4.20 -10.35 9.54
CA LYS A 175 4.21 -9.34 8.47
C LYS A 175 5.48 -9.43 7.59
N ASN A 176 6.64 -9.68 8.18
CA ASN A 176 7.89 -9.78 7.42
C ASN A 176 7.96 -11.08 6.61
N THR A 177 7.50 -12.19 7.20
CA THR A 177 7.42 -13.49 6.50
C THR A 177 6.45 -13.39 5.33
N LEU A 178 5.29 -12.77 5.56
CA LEU A 178 4.30 -12.48 4.53
C LEU A 178 4.90 -11.61 3.43
N LYS A 179 5.54 -10.49 3.76
CA LYS A 179 6.20 -9.61 2.78
C LYS A 179 7.19 -10.38 1.92
N ARG A 180 8.00 -11.23 2.54
CA ARG A 180 9.00 -12.02 1.82
C ARG A 180 8.37 -13.06 0.88
N ILE A 181 7.29 -13.73 1.32
CA ILE A 181 6.52 -14.64 0.46
C ILE A 181 5.92 -13.85 -0.71
N ASP A 182 5.37 -12.68 -0.42
CA ASP A 182 4.73 -11.82 -1.41
C ASP A 182 5.71 -11.32 -2.47
N ASP A 183 6.89 -10.85 -2.06
CA ASP A 183 7.98 -10.42 -2.93
C ASP A 183 8.42 -11.57 -3.86
N ILE A 184 8.46 -12.80 -3.35
CA ILE A 184 8.84 -13.98 -4.15
C ILE A 184 7.75 -14.31 -5.18
N ILE A 185 6.47 -14.24 -4.80
CA ILE A 185 5.36 -14.46 -5.73
C ILE A 185 5.33 -13.35 -6.78
N LEU A 186 5.52 -12.09 -6.40
CA LEU A 186 5.57 -10.95 -7.33
C LEU A 186 6.73 -11.08 -8.33
N ASN A 187 7.94 -11.40 -7.83
CA ASN A 187 9.10 -11.66 -8.68
C ASN A 187 8.89 -12.82 -9.65
N TYR A 188 8.12 -13.84 -9.29
CA TYR A 188 7.78 -14.95 -10.19
C TYR A 188 6.97 -14.47 -11.41
N TYR A 189 6.12 -13.45 -11.24
CA TYR A 189 5.35 -12.85 -12.33
C TYR A 189 6.04 -11.62 -12.96
N ASN A 190 7.28 -11.31 -12.58
CA ASN A 190 8.01 -10.09 -12.97
C ASN A 190 7.24 -8.80 -12.66
N VAL A 191 6.51 -8.78 -11.54
CA VAL A 191 5.83 -7.59 -11.03
C VAL A 191 6.63 -7.03 -9.87
N ASP A 192 6.81 -5.71 -9.84
CA ASP A 192 7.52 -5.05 -8.75
C ASP A 192 6.72 -5.08 -7.44
N SER A 193 7.43 -5.15 -6.31
CA SER A 193 6.83 -5.06 -4.97
C SER A 193 6.24 -3.69 -4.66
N GLU A 194 6.75 -2.63 -5.28
CA GLU A 194 6.22 -1.28 -5.16
C GLU A 194 5.30 -1.00 -6.33
N SER A 195 4.11 -0.50 -6.04
CA SER A 195 3.17 -0.14 -7.11
C SER A 195 3.66 1.06 -7.90
N THR A 196 3.29 1.14 -9.18
CA THR A 196 3.62 2.29 -10.04
C THR A 196 3.13 3.60 -9.42
N LEU A 197 1.96 3.58 -8.76
CA LEU A 197 1.41 4.73 -8.06
C LEU A 197 2.31 5.19 -6.90
N GLU A 198 2.78 4.26 -6.06
CA GLU A 198 3.69 4.59 -4.95
C GLU A 198 5.02 5.15 -5.47
N TYR A 199 5.57 4.54 -6.53
CA TYR A 199 6.77 5.02 -7.19
C TYR A 199 6.60 6.45 -7.73
N MET A 200 5.50 6.72 -8.43
CA MET A 200 5.17 8.06 -8.92
C MET A 200 5.05 9.07 -7.79
N VAL A 201 4.36 8.71 -6.70
CA VAL A 201 4.20 9.59 -5.52
C VAL A 201 5.56 9.90 -4.89
N LYS A 202 6.42 8.90 -4.68
CA LYS A 202 7.78 9.08 -4.16
C LYS A 202 8.60 10.02 -5.07
N ASN A 203 8.53 9.82 -6.38
CA ASN A 203 9.20 10.67 -7.36
C ASN A 203 8.69 12.12 -7.31
N VAL A 204 7.39 12.34 -7.12
CA VAL A 204 6.83 13.68 -6.97
C VAL A 204 7.37 14.37 -5.71
N PHE A 205 7.42 13.68 -4.56
CA PHE A 205 8.03 14.26 -3.35
C PHE A 205 9.53 14.52 -3.52
N PHE A 206 10.26 13.58 -4.12
CA PHE A 206 11.69 13.74 -4.38
C PHE A 206 11.97 14.94 -5.27
N THR A 207 11.27 15.06 -6.40
CA THR A 207 11.42 16.19 -7.33
C THR A 207 11.03 17.52 -6.69
N GLN A 208 9.94 17.55 -5.90
CA GLN A 208 9.56 18.75 -5.13
C GLN A 208 10.65 19.18 -4.15
N ASN A 209 11.26 18.22 -3.44
CA ASN A 209 12.34 18.51 -2.50
C ASN A 209 13.57 19.06 -3.23
N VAL A 210 14.02 18.39 -4.30
CA VAL A 210 15.15 18.84 -5.12
C VAL A 210 14.94 20.25 -5.68
N LEU A 211 13.75 20.52 -6.22
CA LEU A 211 13.42 21.85 -6.77
C LEU A 211 13.36 22.92 -5.68
N SER A 212 12.88 22.59 -4.49
CA SER A 212 12.84 23.52 -3.35
C SER A 212 14.22 23.83 -2.76
N SER A 213 15.17 22.90 -2.87
CA SER A 213 16.55 23.07 -2.39
C SER A 213 17.45 23.80 -3.38
N LYS A 214 17.30 23.53 -4.69
CA LYS A 214 18.18 24.10 -5.73
C LYS A 214 17.74 25.47 -6.23
N TYR A 215 16.45 25.77 -6.21
CA TYR A 215 15.92 27.02 -6.75
C TYR A 215 15.08 27.75 -5.71
N PRO A 216 15.24 29.07 -5.52
CA PRO A 216 14.35 29.90 -4.70
C PRO A 216 13.02 30.14 -5.43
N CYS A 217 12.36 29.07 -5.87
CA CYS A 217 11.14 29.11 -6.65
C CYS A 217 9.95 28.53 -5.86
N SER A 218 8.79 29.11 -6.09
CA SER A 218 7.54 28.79 -5.42
C SER A 218 6.86 27.58 -6.07
N VAL A 219 7.43 26.38 -5.92
CA VAL A 219 6.87 25.14 -6.49
C VAL A 219 5.55 24.78 -5.81
N PRO A 220 4.51 24.34 -6.55
CA PRO A 220 3.32 23.77 -5.94
C PRO A 220 3.68 22.53 -5.11
N LYS A 221 3.59 22.66 -3.78
CA LYS A 221 3.82 21.56 -2.84
C LYS A 221 2.55 20.77 -2.61
N ILE A 222 2.63 19.45 -2.77
CA ILE A 222 1.58 18.54 -2.31
C ILE A 222 1.82 18.35 -0.81
N LYS A 223 0.98 18.96 0.02
CA LYS A 223 1.10 18.84 1.48
C LYS A 223 0.28 17.69 2.05
N ASN A 224 -0.75 17.24 1.33
CA ASN A 224 -1.65 16.22 1.81
C ASN A 224 -2.14 15.33 0.65
N LEU A 225 -1.71 14.07 0.66
CA LEU A 225 -2.10 13.03 -0.30
C LEU A 225 -3.59 12.67 -0.20
N LYS A 226 -4.15 12.68 1.02
CA LYS A 226 -5.54 12.28 1.29
C LYS A 226 -6.56 13.35 0.88
N SER A 227 -6.22 14.63 1.01
CA SER A 227 -7.10 15.74 0.61
C SER A 227 -6.77 16.34 -0.75
N SER A 228 -5.78 15.79 -1.48
CA SER A 228 -5.24 16.34 -2.73
C SER A 228 -4.85 17.84 -2.62
N TYR A 229 -4.56 18.32 -1.41
CA TYR A 229 -4.33 19.74 -1.17
C TYR A 229 -2.98 20.18 -1.73
N ILE A 230 -3.05 20.91 -2.84
CA ILE A 230 -1.94 21.63 -3.45
C ILE A 230 -2.07 23.10 -3.04
N GLU A 231 -1.10 23.58 -2.24
CA GLU A 231 -1.14 24.90 -1.58
C GLU A 231 -1.38 26.09 -2.55
N TYR A 232 -1.03 25.91 -3.82
CA TYR A 232 -1.18 26.93 -4.86
C TYR A 232 -2.46 26.78 -5.70
N TYR A 233 -3.02 25.57 -5.83
CA TYR A 233 -4.20 25.30 -6.65
C TYR A 233 -5.49 25.88 -6.03
N GLU A 234 -5.66 25.73 -4.71
CA GLU A 234 -6.83 26.26 -4.01
C GLU A 234 -6.88 27.80 -3.94
N LYS A 235 -5.72 28.45 -3.71
CA LYS A 235 -5.62 29.92 -3.71
C LYS A 235 -6.04 30.50 -5.07
N TYR A 236 -5.80 29.75 -6.15
CA TYR A 236 -6.22 30.09 -7.51
C TYR A 236 -7.71 29.85 -7.76
N LYS A 237 -8.26 28.70 -7.35
CA LYS A 237 -9.71 28.39 -7.47
C LYS A 237 -10.58 29.39 -6.69
N LYS A 238 -10.14 29.79 -5.49
CA LYS A 238 -10.80 30.86 -4.69
C LYS A 238 -10.73 32.23 -5.38
N LYS A 239 -9.65 32.57 -6.10
CA LYS A 239 -9.54 33.80 -6.90
C LYS A 239 -10.39 33.77 -8.18
N LYS A 240 -10.42 32.65 -8.93
CA LYS A 240 -11.30 32.46 -10.10
C LYS A 240 -12.78 32.62 -9.69
N ARG A 241 -13.23 31.99 -8.60
CA ARG A 241 -14.58 32.14 -8.04
C ARG A 241 -14.91 33.59 -7.64
N LYS A 242 -13.97 34.34 -7.05
CA LYS A 242 -14.14 35.77 -6.74
C LYS A 242 -14.15 36.69 -7.97
N SER A 243 -13.45 36.31 -9.04
CA SER A 243 -13.43 37.07 -10.31
C SER A 243 -14.66 36.82 -11.19
N SER A 244 -15.20 35.61 -11.19
CA SER A 244 -16.46 35.30 -11.88
C SER A 244 -17.65 35.92 -11.16
N SER A 245 -17.71 35.87 -9.82
CA SER A 245 -18.75 36.55 -9.04
C SER A 245 -18.68 38.08 -9.12
N LYS A 246 -17.52 38.69 -9.36
CA LYS A 246 -17.41 40.13 -9.67
C LYS A 246 -17.88 40.49 -11.09
N LYS A 247 -17.71 39.60 -12.09
CA LYS A 247 -18.22 39.81 -13.45
C LYS A 247 -19.74 39.69 -13.55
N TYR A 248 -20.38 38.86 -12.73
CA TYR A 248 -21.85 38.79 -12.64
C TYR A 248 -22.45 39.99 -11.89
N ARG A 249 -21.74 40.55 -10.90
CA ARG A 249 -22.22 41.73 -10.15
C ARG A 249 -22.21 43.04 -10.94
N SER A 250 -21.58 43.09 -12.12
CA SER A 250 -21.55 44.28 -12.98
C SER A 250 -22.57 44.25 -14.13
N LYS A 251 -23.43 43.23 -14.22
CA LYS A 251 -24.47 43.12 -15.27
C LYS A 251 -25.91 43.02 -14.76
N GLU A 252 -26.15 42.95 -13.45
CA GLU A 252 -27.51 43.01 -12.87
C GLU A 252 -27.71 44.34 -12.13
N LYS A 253 -27.85 45.41 -12.91
CA LYS A 253 -28.70 46.54 -12.55
C LYS A 253 -29.66 46.71 -13.72
N ASP A 254 -30.69 45.87 -13.77
CA ASP A 254 -32.04 46.28 -14.14
C ASP A 254 -33.03 45.13 -13.98
N LYS A 255 -34.09 45.46 -13.22
CA LYS A 255 -35.43 44.85 -13.11
C LYS A 255 -35.59 43.47 -12.44
N VAL A 256 -36.29 43.58 -11.31
CA VAL A 256 -36.92 42.55 -10.47
C VAL A 256 -38.12 41.95 -11.21
N ASP A 257 -38.24 40.62 -11.24
CA ASP A 257 -39.52 39.96 -10.97
C ASP A 257 -39.38 38.49 -10.51
N LYS A 258 -40.35 38.07 -9.70
CA LYS A 258 -40.41 36.82 -8.92
C LYS A 258 -40.73 35.59 -9.78
N HIS A 259 -40.14 34.42 -9.48
CA HIS A 259 -40.87 33.17 -9.12
C HIS A 259 -39.94 31.94 -8.90
N ASP A 260 -40.32 31.17 -7.88
CA ASP A 260 -40.19 29.72 -7.64
C ASP A 260 -38.82 29.01 -7.53
N LYS A 261 -38.45 28.73 -6.26
CA LYS A 261 -37.53 27.65 -5.87
C LYS A 261 -38.29 26.60 -5.04
N LYS A 262 -38.54 25.44 -5.63
CA LYS A 262 -38.73 24.16 -4.93
C LYS A 262 -38.07 23.06 -5.75
N ASN A 263 -37.55 22.05 -5.05
CA ASN A 263 -36.81 20.86 -5.51
C ASN A 263 -35.31 21.09 -5.74
N VAL A 264 -34.49 20.76 -4.72
CA VAL A 264 -33.47 19.70 -4.74
C VAL A 264 -32.98 19.52 -3.28
N ASP A 265 -33.67 18.69 -2.48
CA ASP A 265 -33.22 18.35 -1.11
C ASP A 265 -33.40 16.85 -0.75
N ASN A 266 -33.67 15.97 -1.72
CA ASN A 266 -34.11 14.58 -1.44
C ASN A 266 -33.22 13.46 -2.00
N ILE A 267 -31.90 13.63 -2.18
CA ILE A 267 -31.03 12.53 -2.68
C ILE A 267 -29.74 12.33 -1.85
N VAL A 268 -29.76 12.60 -0.54
CA VAL A 268 -28.58 12.31 0.33
C VAL A 268 -28.98 11.68 1.67
N LYS A 269 -29.94 10.76 1.64
CA LYS A 269 -30.22 9.87 2.77
C LYS A 269 -30.51 8.50 2.21
N ASP A 270 -29.46 7.70 2.06
CA ASP A 270 -29.48 6.24 2.14
C ASP A 270 -28.13 5.73 1.61
N PHE A 271 -27.12 5.73 2.48
CA PHE A 271 -25.96 4.82 2.41
C PHE A 271 -25.22 4.93 3.75
N ASP A 272 -25.87 4.44 4.81
CA ASP A 272 -25.21 4.07 6.06
C ASP A 272 -24.73 2.61 5.87
N VAL A 273 -23.41 2.43 5.73
CA VAL A 273 -22.76 1.11 5.86
C VAL A 273 -21.59 1.29 6.83
N THR A 274 -21.82 0.75 8.02
CA THR A 274 -20.90 0.34 9.09
C THR A 274 -19.40 0.48 8.82
N ASN A 275 -18.75 1.29 9.66
CA ASN A 275 -17.29 1.39 9.81
C ASN A 275 -16.71 0.11 10.42
N ASP A 276 -15.85 -0.59 9.68
CA ASP A 276 -14.83 -1.49 10.23
C ASP A 276 -13.46 -0.80 10.14
N GLU A 277 -12.93 -0.37 11.29
CA GLU A 277 -11.73 0.47 11.44
C GLU A 277 -10.39 -0.28 11.44
N GLU A 278 -10.32 -1.58 11.15
CA GLU A 278 -9.14 -2.38 11.53
C GLU A 278 -7.99 -2.50 10.52
N TYR A 279 -8.02 -1.79 9.37
CA TYR A 279 -7.02 -1.98 8.30
C TYR A 279 -6.12 -0.78 7.99
N ARG A 280 -5.89 0.13 8.94
CA ARG A 280 -4.94 1.23 8.73
C ARG A 280 -3.96 1.38 9.89
N SER A 281 -2.92 0.57 9.87
CA SER A 281 -1.64 0.94 10.49
C SER A 281 -0.52 0.39 9.62
N VAL A 282 -0.06 1.29 8.73
CA VAL A 282 1.23 1.25 8.04
C VAL A 282 2.34 1.38 9.08
#